data_AF-A0A075IB19-F1
#
_entry.id   AF-A0A075IB19-F1
#
_cell.length_a   1.000
_cell.length_b   1.000
_cell.length_c   1.000
_cell.angle_alpha   90.00
_cell.angle_beta   90.00
_cell.angle_gamma   90.00
#
_symmetry.space_group_name_H-M   'P 1'
#
loop_
_entity.id
_entity.type
_entity.pdbx_description
1 polymer ?
#
loop_
_entity_poly.entity_id
_entity_poly.type
_entity_poly.pdbx_seq_one_letter_code
_entity_poly.pdbx_strand_id
1 'polypeptide(L)'
;MNVPEHLQKPLLEQLEDQADSDDYLVMRGSSLGYGLLGDNVKRDEFILRFLDTPNPDLEGNELARELQSRASGIIVLGKDGDALLNQAKEIFETQLEKALPDLPDDIEIDIATEPLKMARQARSGLMENAFLRKEWGECVRESEHGRSIIPDYLLYQLHRDGYPIEFVAKGMLSDDKELISKGVEMQEEFLQYLIEVGYLMPWKELYFVSYMIYVLSRNLLESSEF
;
A
#
# COMPACT_ATOMS: atom_id res chain seq x y z
N MET A 1 7.65 4.76 -13.35
CA MET A 1 7.56 3.29 -13.42
C MET A 1 7.23 2.86 -14.83
N ASN A 2 7.92 1.85 -15.36
CA ASN A 2 7.78 1.40 -16.75
C ASN A 2 7.37 -0.08 -16.79
N VAL A 3 6.15 -0.36 -17.24
CA VAL A 3 5.74 -1.74 -17.54
C VAL A 3 6.63 -2.28 -18.68
N PRO A 4 7.37 -3.39 -18.46
CA PRO A 4 8.21 -3.99 -19.50
C PRO A 4 7.43 -4.20 -20.80
N GLU A 5 8.02 -3.87 -21.95
CA GLU A 5 7.32 -3.90 -23.25
C GLU A 5 6.62 -5.22 -23.54
N HIS A 6 7.25 -6.35 -23.17
CA HIS A 6 6.70 -7.68 -23.36
C HIS A 6 5.46 -7.98 -22.49
N LEU A 7 5.22 -7.21 -21.43
CA LEU A 7 4.06 -7.33 -20.54
C LEU A 7 2.92 -6.35 -20.90
N GLN A 8 3.18 -5.32 -21.70
CA GLN A 8 2.16 -4.31 -22.03
C GLN A 8 0.96 -4.90 -22.78
N LYS A 9 1.22 -5.69 -23.83
CA LYS A 9 0.15 -6.32 -24.62
C LYS A 9 -0.69 -7.32 -23.79
N PRO A 10 -0.08 -8.29 -23.07
CA PRO A 10 -0.84 -9.18 -22.20
C PRO A 10 -1.66 -8.46 -21.12
N LEU A 11 -1.11 -7.39 -20.54
CA LEU A 11 -1.85 -6.59 -19.56
C LEU A 11 -3.09 -5.92 -20.19
N LEU A 12 -2.96 -5.33 -21.38
CA LEU A 12 -4.10 -4.73 -22.08
C LEU A 12 -5.18 -5.77 -22.40
N GLU A 13 -4.80 -6.93 -22.94
CA GLU A 13 -5.75 -8.02 -23.23
C GLU A 13 -6.49 -8.47 -21.95
N GLN A 14 -5.78 -8.61 -20.83
CA GLN A 14 -6.40 -8.94 -19.55
C GLN A 14 -7.37 -7.84 -19.06
N LEU A 15 -7.00 -6.57 -19.19
CA LEU A 15 -7.84 -5.45 -18.79
C LEU A 15 -9.12 -5.34 -19.63
N GLU A 16 -9.05 -5.68 -20.91
CA GLU A 16 -10.21 -5.78 -21.80
C GLU A 16 -11.12 -6.94 -21.39
N ASP A 17 -10.56 -8.13 -21.13
CA ASP A 17 -11.32 -9.30 -20.68
C ASP A 17 -12.02 -9.07 -19.32
N GLN A 18 -11.46 -8.21 -18.49
CA GLN A 18 -11.95 -7.88 -17.15
C GLN A 18 -12.88 -6.66 -17.11
N ALA A 19 -13.10 -5.99 -18.25
CA ALA A 19 -13.73 -4.68 -18.30
C ALA A 19 -15.14 -4.66 -17.67
N ASP A 20 -15.93 -5.71 -17.89
CA ASP A 20 -17.31 -5.81 -17.42
C ASP A 20 -17.46 -6.63 -16.13
N SER A 21 -16.35 -6.87 -15.40
CA SER A 21 -16.42 -7.62 -14.14
C SER A 21 -17.14 -6.82 -13.04
N ASP A 22 -18.00 -7.51 -12.30
CA ASP A 22 -18.66 -7.02 -11.08
C ASP A 22 -17.86 -7.37 -9.80
N ASP A 23 -16.73 -8.06 -9.93
CA ASP A 23 -15.86 -8.41 -8.80
C ASP A 23 -15.01 -7.20 -8.38
N TYR A 24 -15.14 -6.78 -7.12
CA TYR A 24 -14.44 -5.63 -6.57
C TYR A 24 -12.91 -5.78 -6.56
N LEU A 25 -12.39 -7.01 -6.46
CA LEU A 25 -10.96 -7.31 -6.55
C LEU A 25 -10.46 -7.18 -7.99
N VAL A 26 -11.29 -7.58 -8.95
CA VAL A 26 -10.99 -7.39 -10.38
C VAL A 26 -10.99 -5.90 -10.69
N MET A 27 -12.00 -5.13 -10.27
CA MET A 27 -12.04 -3.67 -10.49
C MET A 27 -10.82 -2.97 -9.89
N ARG A 28 -10.44 -3.32 -8.66
CA ARG A 28 -9.22 -2.82 -8.00
C ARG A 28 -7.98 -3.14 -8.82
N GLY A 29 -7.88 -4.37 -9.30
CA GLY A 29 -6.77 -4.81 -10.13
C GLY A 29 -6.73 -4.10 -11.49
N SER A 30 -7.88 -3.89 -12.12
CA SER A 30 -7.98 -3.13 -13.37
C SER A 30 -7.56 -1.68 -13.19
N SER A 31 -7.98 -1.03 -12.09
CA SER A 31 -7.49 0.30 -11.74
C SER A 31 -5.96 0.34 -11.68
N LEU A 32 -5.34 -0.61 -10.96
CA LEU A 32 -3.88 -0.70 -10.89
C LEU A 32 -3.29 -0.85 -12.30
N GLY A 33 -3.78 -1.79 -13.10
CA GLY A 33 -3.28 -2.06 -14.44
C GLY A 33 -3.33 -0.84 -15.37
N TYR A 34 -4.47 -0.14 -15.44
CA TYR A 34 -4.57 1.11 -16.22
C TYR A 34 -3.64 2.20 -15.69
N GLY A 35 -3.51 2.31 -14.36
CA GLY A 35 -2.57 3.23 -13.73
C GLY A 35 -1.11 2.93 -14.06
N LEU A 36 -0.72 1.66 -14.16
CA LEU A 36 0.62 1.24 -14.59
C LEU A 36 0.90 1.59 -16.05
N LEU A 37 -0.13 1.55 -16.91
CA LEU A 37 -0.06 1.94 -18.32
C LEU A 37 -0.14 3.46 -18.53
N GLY A 38 -0.29 4.24 -17.45
CA GLY A 38 -0.40 5.70 -17.51
C GLY A 38 -1.79 6.22 -17.91
N ASP A 39 -2.80 5.34 -18.00
CA ASP A 39 -4.19 5.74 -18.26
C ASP A 39 -4.90 6.08 -16.94
N ASN A 40 -4.66 7.31 -16.47
CA ASN A 40 -5.27 7.81 -15.24
C ASN A 40 -6.79 7.95 -15.35
N VAL A 41 -7.33 8.18 -16.55
CA VAL A 41 -8.78 8.30 -16.75
C VAL A 41 -9.45 6.96 -16.49
N LYS A 42 -8.92 5.88 -17.10
CA LYS A 42 -9.43 4.53 -16.85
C LYS A 42 -9.15 4.04 -15.44
N ARG A 43 -7.98 4.35 -14.87
CA ARG A 43 -7.69 4.09 -13.46
C ARG A 43 -8.81 4.65 -12.58
N ASP A 44 -9.11 5.94 -12.71
CA ASP A 44 -10.08 6.63 -11.87
C ASP A 44 -11.51 6.10 -12.08
N GLU A 45 -11.88 5.74 -13.32
CA GLU A 45 -13.14 5.06 -13.63
C GLU A 45 -13.29 3.74 -12.84
N PHE A 46 -12.24 2.91 -12.82
CA PHE A 46 -12.25 1.65 -12.08
C PHE A 46 -12.20 1.83 -10.57
N ILE A 47 -11.51 2.87 -10.05
CA ILE A 47 -11.59 3.23 -8.63
C ILE A 47 -13.04 3.55 -8.26
N LEU A 48 -13.72 4.39 -9.04
CA LEU A 48 -15.11 4.76 -8.78
C LEU A 48 -16.03 3.54 -8.76
N ARG A 49 -15.90 2.64 -9.74
CA ARG A 49 -16.66 1.38 -9.79
C ARG A 49 -16.39 0.51 -8.56
N PHE A 50 -15.12 0.33 -8.18
CA PHE A 50 -14.73 -0.41 -6.99
C PHE A 50 -15.38 0.17 -5.73
N LEU A 51 -15.36 1.49 -5.57
CA LEU A 51 -15.93 2.17 -4.41
C LEU A 51 -17.46 2.04 -4.32
N ASP A 52 -18.14 1.88 -5.46
CA ASP A 52 -19.60 1.68 -5.55
C ASP A 52 -20.01 0.24 -5.18
N THR A 53 -19.06 -0.69 -5.08
CA THR A 53 -19.36 -2.06 -4.64
C THR A 53 -19.74 -2.11 -3.15
N PRO A 54 -20.66 -3.00 -2.76
CA PRO A 54 -20.96 -3.26 -1.36
C PRO A 54 -19.70 -3.63 -0.57
N ASN A 55 -19.67 -3.30 0.71
CA ASN A 55 -18.60 -3.76 1.59
C ASN A 55 -18.65 -5.30 1.69
N PRO A 56 -17.52 -6.00 1.48
CA PRO A 56 -17.46 -7.44 1.66
C PRO A 56 -17.58 -7.82 3.14
N ASP A 57 -18.02 -9.05 3.40
CA ASP A 57 -18.12 -9.61 4.75
C ASP A 57 -16.72 -10.06 5.22
N LEU A 58 -15.96 -9.11 5.79
CA LEU A 58 -14.60 -9.30 6.28
C LEU A 58 -14.50 -8.90 7.75
N GLU A 59 -13.50 -9.43 8.46
CA GLU A 59 -13.22 -9.13 9.86
C GLU A 59 -11.73 -8.89 10.12
N GLY A 60 -11.41 -8.27 11.26
CA GLY A 60 -10.03 -8.07 11.71
C GLY A 60 -9.15 -7.36 10.68
N ASN A 61 -7.92 -7.84 10.50
CA ASN A 61 -6.98 -7.22 9.57
C ASN A 61 -7.48 -7.20 8.12
N GLU A 62 -8.29 -8.18 7.68
CA GLU A 62 -8.83 -8.20 6.32
C GLU A 62 -9.81 -7.05 6.10
N LEU A 63 -10.70 -6.79 7.07
CA LEU A 63 -11.59 -5.62 7.03
C LEU A 63 -10.81 -4.31 7.06
N ALA A 64 -9.80 -4.21 7.94
CA ALA A 64 -9.00 -3.00 8.06
C ALA A 64 -8.27 -2.66 6.75
N ARG A 65 -7.75 -3.69 6.06
CA ARG A 65 -7.07 -3.53 4.77
C ARG A 65 -8.05 -3.18 3.64
N GLU A 66 -9.26 -3.73 3.66
CA GLU A 66 -10.31 -3.36 2.71
C GLU A 66 -10.66 -1.87 2.86
N LEU A 67 -10.84 -1.40 4.10
CA LEU A 67 -11.12 0.00 4.41
C LEU A 67 -9.97 0.91 3.95
N GLN A 68 -8.71 0.50 4.14
CA GLN A 68 -7.54 1.23 3.61
C GLN A 68 -7.51 1.27 2.08
N SER A 69 -7.84 0.16 1.41
CA SER A 69 -7.92 0.10 -0.05
C SER A 69 -8.96 1.08 -0.56
N ARG A 70 -10.15 1.12 0.05
CA ARG A 70 -11.19 2.10 -0.30
C ARG A 70 -10.73 3.53 -0.02
N ALA A 71 -10.15 3.79 1.15
CA ALA A 71 -9.67 5.11 1.52
C ALA A 71 -8.58 5.64 0.57
N SER A 72 -7.59 4.81 0.22
CA SER A 72 -6.52 5.20 -0.70
C SER A 72 -7.04 5.53 -2.10
N GLY A 73 -8.04 4.78 -2.59
CA GLY A 73 -8.75 5.12 -3.83
C GLY A 73 -9.46 6.48 -3.75
N ILE A 74 -10.18 6.74 -2.66
CA ILE A 74 -10.85 8.04 -2.41
C ILE A 74 -9.84 9.19 -2.41
N ILE A 75 -8.69 9.02 -1.74
CA ILE A 75 -7.65 10.04 -1.65
C ILE A 75 -7.02 10.33 -3.00
N VAL A 76 -6.73 9.30 -3.81
CA VAL A 76 -6.18 9.48 -5.17
C VAL A 76 -7.17 10.20 -6.09
N LEU A 77 -8.48 10.02 -5.88
CA LEU A 77 -9.53 10.79 -6.54
C LEU A 77 -9.69 12.23 -5.99
N GLY A 78 -8.81 12.67 -5.08
CA GLY A 78 -8.83 14.01 -4.50
C GLY A 78 -9.94 14.26 -3.48
N LYS A 79 -10.50 13.18 -2.91
CA LYS A 79 -11.58 13.24 -1.89
C LYS A 79 -11.03 12.88 -0.50
N ASP A 80 -11.81 13.20 0.52
CA ASP A 80 -11.48 12.89 1.92
C ASP A 80 -11.81 11.43 2.27
N GLY A 81 -10.79 10.69 2.74
CA GLY A 81 -10.87 9.28 3.14
C GLY A 81 -10.84 9.06 4.65
N ASP A 82 -10.85 10.11 5.47
CA ASP A 82 -10.54 10.05 6.90
C ASP A 82 -11.44 9.12 7.72
N ALA A 83 -12.74 9.04 7.38
CA ALA A 83 -13.67 8.17 8.11
C ALA A 83 -13.29 6.69 8.00
N LEU A 84 -12.91 6.25 6.79
CA LEU A 84 -12.46 4.87 6.55
C LEU A 84 -11.10 4.61 7.18
N LEU A 85 -10.20 5.60 7.12
CA LEU A 85 -8.87 5.51 7.75
C LEU A 85 -8.96 5.42 9.27
N ASN A 86 -9.85 6.18 9.91
CA ASN A 86 -10.10 6.09 11.34
C ASN A 86 -10.60 4.70 11.73
N GLN A 87 -11.59 4.18 11.00
CA GLN A 87 -12.11 2.84 11.26
C GLN A 87 -11.05 1.75 11.04
N ALA A 88 -10.26 1.85 9.97
CA ALA A 88 -9.16 0.92 9.72
C ALA A 88 -8.11 0.97 10.84
N LYS A 89 -7.78 2.19 11.33
CA LYS A 89 -6.82 2.40 12.42
C LYS A 89 -7.27 1.68 13.69
N GLU A 90 -8.51 1.90 14.12
CA GLU A 90 -9.06 1.26 15.33
C GLU A 90 -8.99 -0.27 15.25
N ILE A 91 -9.29 -0.83 14.08
CA ILE A 91 -9.21 -2.29 13.87
C ILE A 91 -7.75 -2.77 13.93
N PHE A 92 -6.81 -2.09 13.27
CA PHE A 92 -5.40 -2.48 13.34
C PHE A 92 -4.84 -2.40 14.77
N GLU A 93 -5.14 -1.33 15.51
CA GLU A 93 -4.75 -1.20 16.92
C GLU A 93 -5.30 -2.37 17.75
N THR A 94 -6.57 -2.71 17.56
CA THR A 94 -7.22 -3.84 18.25
C THR A 94 -6.56 -5.19 17.90
N GLN A 95 -6.27 -5.44 16.61
CA GLN A 95 -5.62 -6.69 16.17
C GLN A 95 -4.18 -6.78 16.69
N LEU A 96 -3.47 -5.66 16.71
CA LEU A 96 -2.12 -5.58 17.26
C LEU A 96 -2.12 -5.87 18.76
N GLU A 97 -2.99 -5.21 19.54
CA GLU A 97 -3.13 -5.44 20.98
C GLU A 97 -3.43 -6.91 21.30
N LYS A 98 -4.24 -7.56 20.47
CA LYS A 98 -4.53 -9.00 20.59
C LYS A 98 -3.31 -9.87 20.32
N ALA A 99 -2.47 -9.51 19.36
CA ALA A 99 -1.34 -10.33 18.91
C ALA A 99 -0.09 -10.17 19.79
N LEU A 100 0.15 -8.99 20.35
CA LEU A 100 1.37 -8.66 21.10
C LEU A 100 1.72 -9.63 22.24
N PRO A 101 0.77 -10.10 23.08
CA PRO A 101 1.08 -11.01 24.19
C PRO A 101 1.57 -12.38 23.75
N ASP A 102 1.22 -12.80 22.53
CA ASP A 102 1.48 -14.14 22.00
C ASP A 102 2.59 -14.13 20.93
N LEU A 103 3.36 -13.04 20.83
CA LEU A 103 4.52 -12.98 19.94
C LEU A 103 5.60 -13.98 20.38
N PRO A 104 6.29 -14.65 19.43
CA PRO A 104 7.39 -15.54 19.77
C PRO A 104 8.57 -14.75 20.34
N ASP A 105 9.30 -15.36 21.27
CA ASP A 105 10.53 -14.79 21.83
C ASP A 105 11.64 -14.65 20.77
N ASP A 106 11.69 -15.59 19.81
CA ASP A 106 12.63 -15.59 18.70
C ASP A 106 11.92 -15.38 17.35
N ILE A 107 11.77 -14.11 16.98
CA ILE A 107 11.11 -13.67 15.74
C ILE A 107 11.93 -14.07 14.49
N GLU A 108 13.23 -14.35 14.62
CA GLU A 108 14.08 -14.75 13.49
C GLU A 108 13.83 -16.21 13.08
N ILE A 109 13.55 -17.07 14.07
CA ILE A 109 13.26 -18.49 13.86
C ILE A 109 11.77 -18.71 13.59
N ASP A 110 10.88 -18.06 14.35
CA ASP A 110 9.44 -18.31 14.33
C ASP A 110 8.66 -17.37 13.40
N ILE A 111 9.15 -17.19 12.18
CA ILE A 111 8.69 -16.16 11.23
C ILE A 111 7.25 -16.27 10.73
N ALA A 112 6.54 -17.35 10.98
CA ALA A 112 5.23 -17.63 10.38
C ALA A 112 4.14 -17.96 11.40
N THR A 113 4.33 -17.62 12.68
CA THR A 113 3.27 -17.78 13.67
C THR A 113 2.11 -16.82 13.38
N GLU A 114 0.88 -17.25 13.66
CA GLU A 114 -0.31 -16.41 13.43
C GLU A 114 -0.29 -15.09 14.21
N PRO A 115 0.12 -15.03 15.50
CA PRO A 115 0.29 -13.76 16.22
C PRO A 115 1.27 -12.81 15.51
N LEU A 116 2.41 -13.33 15.05
CA LEU A 116 3.42 -12.53 14.37
C LEU A 116 2.93 -12.01 13.02
N LYS A 117 2.22 -12.84 12.25
CA LYS A 117 1.57 -12.42 11.00
C LYS A 117 0.53 -11.33 11.25
N MET A 118 -0.32 -11.49 12.26
CA MET A 118 -1.34 -10.52 12.66
C MET A 118 -0.70 -9.19 13.06
N ALA A 119 0.33 -9.21 13.91
CA ALA A 119 1.05 -8.02 14.36
C ALA A 119 1.75 -7.29 13.20
N ARG A 120 2.41 -8.02 12.29
CA ARG A 120 3.08 -7.43 11.12
C ARG A 120 2.09 -6.75 10.19
N GLN A 121 0.98 -7.42 9.88
CA GLN A 121 -0.08 -6.83 9.06
C GLN A 121 -0.66 -5.58 9.71
N ALA A 122 -0.87 -5.60 11.02
CA ALA A 122 -1.38 -4.45 11.75
C ALA A 122 -0.38 -3.27 11.76
N ARG A 123 0.91 -3.51 12.03
CA ARG A 123 1.95 -2.47 12.01
C ARG A 123 2.13 -1.84 10.63
N SER A 124 2.23 -2.64 9.57
CA SER A 124 2.30 -2.09 8.21
C SER A 124 1.01 -1.32 7.86
N GLY A 125 -0.15 -1.81 8.30
CA GLY A 125 -1.42 -1.10 8.17
C GLY A 125 -1.37 0.26 8.85
N LEU A 126 -0.97 0.35 10.12
CA LEU A 126 -0.88 1.60 10.87
C LEU A 126 0.09 2.60 10.24
N MET A 127 1.25 2.12 9.78
CA MET A 127 2.23 2.95 9.07
C MET A 127 1.64 3.56 7.77
N GLU A 128 1.02 2.72 6.94
CA GLU A 128 0.36 3.17 5.70
C GLU A 128 -0.83 4.09 6.00
N ASN A 129 -1.58 3.83 7.07
CA ASN A 129 -2.70 4.66 7.51
C ASN A 129 -2.21 6.07 7.87
N ALA A 130 -1.17 6.16 8.71
CA ALA A 130 -0.56 7.42 9.08
C ALA A 130 -0.04 8.18 7.86
N PHE A 131 0.57 7.49 6.89
CA PHE A 131 0.99 8.10 5.62
C PHE A 131 -0.20 8.69 4.84
N LEU A 132 -1.27 7.92 4.65
CA LEU A 132 -2.46 8.35 3.91
C LEU A 132 -3.16 9.55 4.59
N ARG A 133 -3.11 9.61 5.93
CA ARG A 133 -3.61 10.74 6.74
C ARG A 133 -2.66 11.94 6.79
N LYS A 134 -1.47 11.84 6.17
CA LYS A 134 -0.40 12.84 6.26
C LYS A 134 0.12 13.08 7.68
N GLU A 135 -0.02 12.08 8.55
CA GLU A 135 0.50 12.07 9.92
C GLU A 135 1.96 11.60 9.90
N TRP A 136 2.85 12.39 9.30
CA TRP A 136 4.23 11.98 8.99
C TRP A 136 5.01 11.48 10.21
N GLY A 137 4.86 12.15 11.36
CA GLY A 137 5.52 11.74 12.60
C GLY A 137 5.04 10.38 13.12
N GLU A 138 3.75 10.06 12.93
CA GLU A 138 3.20 8.75 13.28
C GLU A 138 3.67 7.69 12.29
N CYS A 139 3.71 8.01 10.99
CA CYS A 139 4.24 7.10 9.97
C CYS A 139 5.68 6.69 10.28
N VAL A 140 6.54 7.63 10.71
CA VAL A 140 7.92 7.32 11.11
C VAL A 140 7.96 6.43 12.36
N ARG A 141 7.16 6.73 13.40
CA ARG A 141 7.10 5.89 14.61
C ARG A 141 6.65 4.46 14.31
N GLU A 142 5.59 4.30 13.51
CA GLU A 142 5.08 2.98 13.16
C GLU A 142 6.06 2.20 12.27
N SER A 143 6.86 2.89 11.45
CA SER A 143 7.95 2.25 10.69
C SER A 143 9.05 1.69 11.59
N GLU A 144 9.39 2.42 12.67
CA GLU A 144 10.36 1.97 13.68
C GLU A 144 9.83 0.77 14.47
N HIS A 145 8.56 0.81 14.87
CA HIS A 145 7.88 -0.33 15.49
C HIS A 145 7.75 -1.53 14.54
N GLY A 146 7.50 -1.30 13.26
CA GLY A 146 7.41 -2.37 12.26
C GLY A 146 8.72 -3.16 12.12
N ARG A 147 9.86 -2.47 12.18
CA ARG A 147 11.19 -3.11 12.14
C ARG A 147 11.47 -4.04 13.32
N SER A 148 10.89 -3.81 14.49
CA SER A 148 11.15 -4.66 15.65
C SER A 148 10.51 -6.05 15.56
N ILE A 149 9.52 -6.24 14.67
CA ILE A 149 8.80 -7.49 14.50
C ILE A 149 8.94 -8.11 13.10
N ILE A 150 9.72 -7.48 12.22
CA ILE A 150 10.02 -7.98 10.87
C ILE A 150 11.54 -8.26 10.79
N PRO A 151 11.95 -9.53 10.64
CA PRO A 151 13.35 -9.89 10.47
C PRO A 151 14.00 -9.15 9.31
N ASP A 152 15.25 -8.74 9.49
CA ASP A 152 16.03 -7.99 8.50
C ASP A 152 16.14 -8.66 7.13
N TYR A 153 16.03 -10.00 7.08
CA TYR A 153 16.08 -10.76 5.83
C TYR A 153 14.72 -10.86 5.11
N LEU A 154 13.60 -10.59 5.82
CA LEU A 154 12.26 -10.50 5.23
C LEU A 154 11.93 -9.08 4.76
N LEU A 155 12.72 -8.08 5.15
CA LEU A 155 12.78 -6.79 4.48
C LEU A 155 13.39 -7.01 3.08
N TYR A 156 12.57 -7.52 2.17
CA TYR A 156 12.97 -7.87 0.81
C TYR A 156 13.16 -6.58 -0.01
N GLN A 157 14.27 -5.88 0.21
CA GLN A 157 14.82 -4.86 -0.67
C GLN A 157 16.29 -4.60 -0.31
N LEU A 158 17.15 -4.44 -1.32
CA LEU A 158 18.58 -4.11 -1.14
C LEU A 158 18.82 -2.74 -0.46
N HIS A 159 17.76 -1.95 -0.21
CA HIS A 159 17.80 -0.60 0.34
C HIS A 159 17.41 -0.61 1.83
N ARG A 160 18.26 -1.24 2.65
CA ARG A 160 18.03 -1.61 4.06
C ARG A 160 17.95 -0.48 5.09
N ASP A 161 17.75 0.77 4.70
CA ASP A 161 17.71 1.88 5.67
C ASP A 161 16.29 2.16 6.22
N GLY A 162 15.25 1.49 5.73
CA GLY A 162 13.86 1.70 6.18
C GLY A 162 12.79 1.37 5.13
N TYR A 163 11.55 1.75 5.40
CA TYR A 163 10.43 1.58 4.46
C TYR A 163 10.35 2.75 3.47
N PRO A 164 9.93 2.55 2.21
CA PRO A 164 9.83 3.66 1.24
C PRO A 164 9.01 4.85 1.76
N ILE A 165 7.86 4.59 2.39
CA ILE A 165 7.01 5.64 2.96
C ILE A 165 7.59 6.33 4.21
N GLU A 166 8.50 5.67 4.92
CA GLU A 166 9.23 6.31 6.01
C GLU A 166 10.20 7.37 5.48
N PHE A 167 10.87 7.12 4.36
CA PHE A 167 11.74 8.11 3.72
C PHE A 167 10.96 9.33 3.24
N VAL A 168 9.81 9.10 2.60
CA VAL A 168 8.91 10.19 2.21
C VAL A 168 8.43 10.95 3.44
N ALA A 169 7.96 10.27 4.48
CA ALA A 169 7.49 10.92 5.71
C ALA A 169 8.59 11.71 6.44
N LYS A 170 9.81 11.18 6.52
CA LYS A 170 10.98 11.92 7.06
C LYS A 170 11.26 13.16 6.24
N GLY A 171 11.31 13.03 4.91
CA GLY A 171 11.50 14.17 4.01
C GLY A 171 10.42 15.23 4.15
N MET A 172 9.16 14.83 4.33
CA MET A 172 8.06 15.77 4.61
C MET A 172 8.17 16.48 5.97
N LEU A 173 8.75 15.83 6.99
CA LEU A 173 8.99 16.45 8.30
C LEU A 173 10.17 17.40 8.31
N SER A 174 11.23 17.07 7.56
CA SER A 174 12.47 17.84 7.52
C SER A 174 12.57 18.80 6.34
N ASP A 175 11.54 18.86 5.48
CA ASP A 175 11.56 19.58 4.20
C ASP A 175 12.75 19.17 3.31
N ASP A 176 13.06 17.86 3.30
CA ASP A 176 14.19 17.28 2.59
C ASP A 176 13.72 16.52 1.34
N LYS A 177 13.90 17.16 0.18
CA LYS A 177 13.52 16.59 -1.12
C LYS A 177 14.35 15.39 -1.53
N GLU A 178 15.60 15.29 -1.08
CA GLU A 178 16.45 14.14 -1.40
C GLU A 178 15.90 12.89 -0.69
N LEU A 179 15.40 13.05 0.55
CA LEU A 179 14.71 11.98 1.27
C LEU A 179 13.38 11.61 0.61
N ILE A 180 12.59 12.59 0.16
CA ILE A 180 11.35 12.31 -0.58
C ILE A 180 11.65 11.54 -1.87
N SER A 181 12.63 12.00 -2.66
CA SER A 181 13.05 11.32 -3.91
C SER A 181 13.50 9.90 -3.64
N LYS A 182 14.35 9.68 -2.63
CA LYS A 182 14.81 8.34 -2.23
C LYS A 182 13.63 7.43 -1.89
N GLY A 183 12.65 7.92 -1.13
CA GLY A 183 11.46 7.13 -0.79
C GLY A 183 10.60 6.79 -2.01
N VAL A 184 10.45 7.73 -2.94
CA VAL A 184 9.75 7.51 -4.22
C VAL A 184 10.47 6.46 -5.08
N GLU A 185 11.80 6.56 -5.19
CA GLU A 185 12.64 5.61 -5.92
C GLU A 185 12.54 4.20 -5.33
N MET A 186 12.65 4.06 -4.02
CA MET A 186 12.49 2.77 -3.33
C MET A 186 11.10 2.15 -3.54
N GLN A 187 10.04 2.98 -3.55
CA GLN A 187 8.68 2.51 -3.82
C GLN A 187 8.52 2.07 -5.28
N GLU A 188 9.15 2.80 -6.21
CA GLU A 188 9.16 2.43 -7.63
C GLU A 188 9.87 1.10 -7.87
N GLU A 189 11.04 0.91 -7.28
CA GLU A 189 11.80 -0.35 -7.34
C GLU A 189 11.00 -1.52 -6.75
N PHE A 190 10.27 -1.29 -5.66
CA PHE A 190 9.38 -2.30 -5.06
C PHE A 190 8.31 -2.75 -6.07
N LEU A 191 7.58 -1.77 -6.63
CA LEU A 191 6.50 -2.04 -7.57
C LEU A 191 7.04 -2.67 -8.86
N GLN A 192 8.20 -2.23 -9.34
CA GLN A 192 8.87 -2.79 -10.51
C GLN A 192 9.23 -4.27 -10.27
N TYR A 193 9.83 -4.60 -9.13
CA TYR A 193 10.13 -5.98 -8.76
C TYR A 193 8.86 -6.84 -8.73
N LEU A 194 7.77 -6.33 -8.16
CA LEU A 194 6.48 -7.03 -8.12
C LEU A 194 5.90 -7.27 -9.52
N ILE A 195 6.05 -6.32 -10.45
CA ILE A 195 5.61 -6.47 -11.84
C ILE A 195 6.45 -7.54 -12.54
N GLU A 196 7.77 -7.52 -12.35
CA GLU A 196 8.72 -8.41 -13.03
C GLU A 196 8.69 -9.85 -12.51
N VAL A 197 8.63 -10.03 -11.19
CA VAL A 197 8.59 -11.37 -10.56
C VAL A 197 7.19 -11.92 -10.45
N GLY A 198 6.20 -11.04 -10.30
CA GLY A 198 4.86 -11.39 -9.85
C GLY A 198 3.80 -11.54 -10.93
N TYR A 199 4.13 -11.40 -12.23
CA TYR A 199 3.18 -11.54 -13.37
C TYR A 199 1.77 -11.07 -12.97
N LEU A 200 1.62 -9.77 -12.71
CA LEU A 200 0.34 -9.09 -12.49
C LEU A 200 -0.74 -9.98 -11.84
N MET A 201 -0.67 -10.13 -10.52
CA MET A 201 -1.85 -10.41 -9.70
C MET A 201 -2.40 -9.09 -9.13
N PRO A 202 -2.89 -8.13 -9.96
CA PRO A 202 -3.28 -6.81 -9.49
C PRO A 202 -4.47 -6.85 -8.52
N TRP A 203 -5.15 -7.99 -8.41
CA TRP A 203 -6.18 -8.28 -7.41
C TRP A 203 -5.66 -8.52 -6.00
N LYS A 204 -4.34 -8.66 -5.78
CA LYS A 204 -3.79 -8.72 -4.43
C LYS A 204 -3.80 -7.33 -3.82
N GLU A 205 -4.61 -7.19 -2.78
CA GLU A 205 -4.84 -6.00 -1.97
C GLU A 205 -3.59 -5.16 -1.68
N LEU A 206 -2.49 -5.81 -1.28
CA LEU A 206 -1.25 -5.14 -0.89
C LEU A 206 -0.63 -4.29 -2.01
N TYR A 207 -0.87 -4.66 -3.28
CA TYR A 207 -0.30 -3.97 -4.43
C TYR A 207 -1.06 -2.70 -4.79
N PHE A 208 -2.37 -2.69 -4.58
CA PHE A 208 -3.19 -1.51 -4.84
C PHE A 208 -2.82 -0.36 -3.91
N VAL A 209 -2.82 -0.59 -2.59
CA VAL A 209 -2.47 0.45 -1.62
C VAL A 209 -1.03 0.94 -1.85
N SER A 210 -0.09 0.03 -2.08
CA SER A 210 1.30 0.36 -2.40
C SER A 210 1.42 1.24 -3.65
N TYR A 211 0.64 0.97 -4.69
CA TYR A 211 0.60 1.80 -5.89
C TYR A 211 -0.05 3.17 -5.64
N MET A 212 -1.14 3.22 -4.88
CA MET A 212 -1.78 4.50 -4.53
C MET A 212 -0.83 5.38 -3.70
N ILE A 213 -0.09 4.77 -2.77
CA ILE A 213 0.99 5.43 -2.03
C ILE A 213 2.09 5.94 -2.96
N TYR A 214 2.47 5.18 -3.99
CA TYR A 214 3.44 5.64 -5.00
C TYR A 214 2.93 6.88 -5.73
N VAL A 215 1.68 6.86 -6.22
CA VAL A 215 1.05 8.01 -6.88
C VAL A 215 1.04 9.23 -5.96
N LEU A 216 0.68 9.05 -4.69
CA LEU A 216 0.64 10.14 -3.71
C LEU A 216 2.04 10.67 -3.39
N SER A 217 3.03 9.79 -3.22
CA SER A 217 4.43 10.17 -2.99
C SER A 217 5.01 10.96 -4.16
N ARG A 218 4.70 10.55 -5.40
CA ARG A 218 5.05 11.28 -6.63
C ARG A 218 4.44 12.68 -6.64
N ASN A 219 3.14 12.78 -6.32
CA ASN A 219 2.47 14.08 -6.25
C ASN A 219 3.09 14.98 -5.16
N LEU A 220 3.51 14.44 -4.01
CA LEU A 220 4.22 15.21 -2.98
C LEU A 220 5.56 15.74 -3.48
N LEU A 221 6.33 14.91 -4.17
CA LEU A 221 7.61 15.31 -4.78
C LEU A 221 7.40 16.43 -5.83
N GLU A 222 6.41 16.29 -6.70
CA GLU A 222 6.09 17.25 -7.77
C GLU A 222 5.47 18.56 -7.23
N SER A 223 4.57 18.47 -6.24
CA SER A 223 3.94 19.65 -5.61
C SER A 223 4.87 20.43 -4.68
N SER A 224 6.04 19.90 -4.37
CA SER A 224 7.09 20.64 -3.68
C SER A 224 7.79 21.69 -4.57
N GLU A 225 7.40 21.82 -5.84
CA GLU A 225 7.86 22.89 -6.74
C GLU A 225 6.98 24.16 -6.63
N PHE A 226 7.66 25.30 -6.43
CA PHE A 226 7.23 26.71 -6.32
C PHE A 226 6.90 27.27 -4.93
#